data_AF-A0A9D8B7E7-F1
#
_entry.id   AF-A0A9D8B7E7-F1
#
_cell.length_a   1.000
_cell.length_b   1.000
_cell.length_c   1.000
_cell.angle_alpha   90.00
_cell.angle_beta   90.00
_cell.angle_gamma   90.00
#
_symmetry.space_group_name_H-M   'P 1'
#
loop_
_entity.id
_entity.type
_entity.pdbx_description
1 polymer ?
#
loop_
_entity_poly.entity_id
_entity_poly.type
_entity_poly.pdbx_seq_one_letter_code
_entity_poly.pdbx_strand_id
1 'polypeptide(L)'
;MDDDTLFMLVRGTSLDSASDFFIDADNNGSTGFHSYLWPGSGIDYLIENGNIYEYTGDGSSWSWTYLSDNTTEIKTNTIVEISLPLSAIGLSEPREIKISYQRAFTDNAPVPGNAMVTLYPYG
;
A
#
# COMPACT_ATOMS: atom_id res chain seq x y z
N MET A 1 19.81 5.43 -10.76
CA MET A 1 19.13 4.97 -9.54
C MET A 1 17.91 4.19 -10.01
N ASP A 2 17.35 3.30 -9.19
CA ASP A 2 16.12 2.58 -9.53
C ASP A 2 14.92 3.51 -9.31
N ASP A 3 14.81 4.55 -10.14
CA ASP A 3 13.77 5.58 -10.03
C ASP A 3 12.38 5.03 -10.45
N ASP A 4 12.32 3.76 -10.85
CA ASP A 4 11.11 3.07 -11.28
C ASP A 4 10.56 2.09 -10.21
N THR A 5 11.14 2.05 -9.01
CA THR A 5 10.75 1.10 -7.95
C THR A 5 10.44 1.79 -6.63
N LEU A 6 9.27 1.48 -6.07
CA LEU A 6 8.91 1.81 -4.70
C LEU A 6 9.38 0.70 -3.75
N PHE A 7 10.19 1.05 -2.77
CA PHE A 7 10.59 0.16 -1.68
C PHE A 7 9.82 0.51 -0.41
N MET A 8 9.16 -0.48 0.20
CA MET A 8 8.43 -0.34 1.45
C MET A 8 8.97 -1.31 2.49
N LEU A 9 9.22 -0.81 3.70
CA LEU A 9 9.78 -1.60 4.80
C LEU A 9 8.98 -1.39 6.07
N VAL A 10 8.51 -2.49 6.66
CA VAL A 10 7.88 -2.52 7.98
C VAL A 10 8.75 -3.33 8.92
N ARG A 11 9.00 -2.79 10.11
CA ARG A 11 9.75 -3.46 11.19
C ARG A 11 8.86 -3.62 12.42
N GLY A 12 8.96 -4.77 13.07
CA GLY A 12 8.14 -5.07 14.24
C GLY A 12 8.38 -6.47 14.76
N THR A 13 7.32 -7.10 15.27
CA THR A 13 7.30 -8.48 15.75
C THR A 13 6.09 -9.21 15.18
N SER A 14 6.19 -10.54 15.03
CA SER A 14 5.13 -11.39 14.48
C SER A 14 4.71 -10.99 13.05
N LEU A 15 5.65 -10.47 12.27
CA LEU A 15 5.44 -10.01 10.89
C LEU A 15 5.41 -11.14 9.84
N ASP A 16 5.55 -12.40 10.28
CA ASP A 16 5.42 -13.62 9.48
C ASP A 16 3.96 -14.04 9.25
N SER A 17 3.00 -13.25 9.71
CA SER A 17 1.56 -13.42 9.46
C SER A 17 1.09 -12.66 8.21
N ALA A 18 -0.14 -12.94 7.76
CA ALA A 18 -0.75 -12.25 6.63
C ALA A 18 -0.81 -10.73 6.87
N SER A 19 -0.46 -9.98 5.83
CA SER A 19 -0.37 -8.53 5.90
C SER A 19 -0.61 -7.85 4.56
N ASP A 20 -1.07 -6.61 4.66
CA ASP A 20 -1.53 -5.80 3.57
C ASP A 20 -0.80 -4.46 3.55
N PHE A 21 -0.37 -4.03 2.37
CA PHE A 21 -0.04 -2.63 2.12
C PHE A 21 -1.17 -1.97 1.34
N PHE A 22 -1.55 -0.77 1.76
CA PHE A 22 -2.54 0.07 1.10
C PHE A 22 -1.84 1.28 0.50
N ILE A 23 -2.12 1.57 -0.77
CA ILE A 23 -1.46 2.62 -1.53
C ILE A 23 -2.52 3.54 -2.14
N ASP A 24 -2.47 4.81 -1.75
CA ASP A 24 -3.10 5.95 -2.44
C ASP A 24 -2.06 6.47 -3.43
N ALA A 25 -2.17 6.02 -4.69
CA ALA A 25 -1.15 6.19 -5.71
C ALA A 25 -1.30 7.53 -6.45
N ASP A 26 -2.49 8.13 -6.39
CA ASP A 26 -2.75 9.43 -6.97
C ASP A 26 -2.76 10.61 -5.98
N ASN A 27 -2.60 10.31 -4.69
CA ASN A 27 -2.63 11.24 -3.57
C ASN A 27 -3.98 11.98 -3.44
N ASN A 28 -5.07 11.40 -3.95
CA ASN A 28 -6.37 12.03 -3.99
C ASN A 28 -7.38 11.27 -3.11
N GLY A 29 -7.67 11.81 -1.93
CA GLY A 29 -8.65 11.24 -1.01
C GLY A 29 -10.12 11.32 -1.46
N SER A 30 -10.39 11.63 -2.75
CA SER A 30 -11.72 11.58 -3.37
C SER A 30 -11.89 10.42 -4.36
N THR A 31 -10.81 9.69 -4.65
CA THR A 31 -10.75 8.48 -5.50
C THR A 31 -10.43 7.26 -4.65
N GLY A 32 -10.44 6.06 -5.24
CA GLY A 32 -10.09 4.84 -4.52
C GLY A 32 -11.03 4.49 -3.36
N PHE A 33 -10.56 3.61 -2.49
CA PHE A 33 -11.25 3.18 -1.27
C PHE A 33 -11.02 4.15 -0.11
N HIS A 34 -12.10 4.64 0.49
CA HIS A 34 -12.05 5.53 1.66
C HIS A 34 -12.05 4.68 2.94
N SER A 35 -10.85 4.37 3.44
CA SER A 35 -10.70 3.57 4.65
C SER A 35 -11.16 4.35 5.89
N TYR A 36 -11.96 3.70 6.74
CA TYR A 36 -12.33 4.24 8.05
C TYR A 36 -11.13 4.29 9.02
N LEU A 37 -10.06 3.53 8.75
CA LEU A 37 -8.87 3.48 9.59
C LEU A 37 -7.98 4.71 9.38
N TRP A 38 -7.88 5.21 8.15
CA TRP A 38 -6.98 6.30 7.79
C TRP A 38 -7.78 7.44 7.15
N PRO A 39 -8.12 8.50 7.90
CA PRO A 39 -8.92 9.61 7.39
C PRO A 39 -8.26 10.31 6.19
N GLY A 40 -9.09 10.66 5.20
CA GLY A 40 -8.62 11.30 3.96
C GLY A 40 -7.88 10.37 3.00
N SER A 41 -7.97 9.06 3.22
CA SER A 41 -7.46 8.04 2.29
C SER A 41 -8.30 7.98 1.00
N GLY A 42 -7.62 7.69 -0.09
CA GLY A 42 -8.20 7.28 -1.37
C GLY A 42 -7.38 6.14 -1.93
N ILE A 43 -7.56 4.93 -1.41
CA ILE A 43 -6.65 3.82 -1.70
C ILE A 43 -6.99 3.19 -3.06
N ASP A 44 -6.05 3.27 -3.98
CA ASP A 44 -6.17 2.73 -5.33
C ASP A 44 -5.72 1.28 -5.43
N TYR A 45 -4.70 0.92 -4.64
CA TYR A 45 -4.07 -0.41 -4.71
C TYR A 45 -3.92 -1.06 -3.33
N LEU A 46 -4.13 -2.37 -3.31
CA LEU A 46 -3.89 -3.27 -2.19
C LEU A 46 -2.79 -4.26 -2.59
N ILE A 47 -1.76 -4.40 -1.76
CA ILE A 47 -0.80 -5.49 -1.86
C ILE A 47 -1.06 -6.46 -0.72
N GLU A 48 -1.67 -7.61 -1.03
CA GLU A 48 -1.97 -8.66 -0.07
C GLU A 48 -1.06 -9.86 -0.35
N ASN A 49 -0.15 -10.16 0.59
CA ASN A 49 0.82 -11.26 0.47
C ASN A 49 1.58 -11.29 -0.87
N GLY A 50 2.05 -10.12 -1.32
CA GLY A 50 2.80 -9.94 -2.57
C GLY A 50 1.96 -9.83 -3.85
N ASN A 51 0.64 -10.05 -3.78
CA ASN A 51 -0.25 -9.88 -4.93
C ASN A 51 -0.82 -8.46 -4.95
N ILE A 52 -0.89 -7.86 -6.13
CA ILE A 52 -1.40 -6.51 -6.36
C ILE A 52 -2.86 -6.62 -6.79
N TYR A 53 -3.70 -5.82 -6.16
CA TYR A 53 -5.11 -5.65 -6.50
C TYR A 53 -5.41 -4.17 -6.73
N GLU A 54 -6.23 -3.89 -7.73
CA GLU A 54 -6.76 -2.56 -8.03
C GLU A 54 -8.15 -2.41 -7.42
N TYR A 55 -8.43 -1.23 -6.86
CA TYR A 55 -9.75 -0.88 -6.37
C TYR A 55 -10.75 -0.71 -7.52
N THR A 56 -11.90 -1.34 -7.42
CA THR A 56 -12.96 -1.28 -8.46
C THR A 56 -14.34 -0.94 -7.91
N GLY A 57 -14.39 -0.46 -6.66
CA GLY A 57 -15.64 -0.15 -5.97
C GLY A 57 -16.13 1.29 -6.16
N ASP A 58 -17.09 1.66 -5.32
CA ASP A 58 -17.76 2.98 -5.28
C ASP A 58 -17.15 3.95 -4.26
N GLY A 59 -16.01 3.58 -3.70
CA GLY A 59 -15.30 4.30 -2.64
C GLY A 59 -15.61 3.82 -1.23
N SER A 60 -16.61 2.96 -1.03
CA SER A 60 -16.95 2.39 0.29
C SER A 60 -17.01 0.87 0.30
N SER A 61 -17.32 0.27 -0.85
CA SER A 61 -17.38 -1.18 -1.01
C SER A 61 -15.98 -1.78 -0.98
N TRP A 62 -15.79 -2.91 -0.27
CA TRP A 62 -14.57 -3.70 -0.34
C TRP A 62 -14.53 -4.49 -1.66
N SER A 63 -14.14 -3.82 -2.74
CA SER A 63 -14.11 -4.37 -4.10
C SER A 63 -12.71 -4.22 -4.70
N TRP A 64 -12.01 -5.34 -4.81
CA TRP A 64 -10.64 -5.43 -5.26
C TRP A 64 -10.53 -6.45 -6.39
N THR A 65 -9.88 -6.07 -7.49
CA THR A 65 -9.64 -6.96 -8.62
C THR A 65 -8.16 -7.28 -8.73
N TYR A 66 -7.82 -8.56 -8.81
CA TYR A 66 -6.44 -9.00 -8.98
C TYR A 66 -5.85 -8.39 -10.25
N LEU A 67 -4.68 -7.78 -10.13
CA LEU A 67 -3.98 -7.13 -11.22
C LEU A 67 -2.74 -7.93 -11.65
N SER A 68 -1.83 -8.20 -10.72
CA SER A 68 -0.62 -8.99 -10.97
C SER A 68 0.05 -9.44 -9.66
N ASP A 69 1.08 -10.27 -9.77
CA ASP A 69 1.99 -10.69 -8.69
C ASP A 69 3.38 -10.06 -8.85
N ASN A 70 3.49 -8.94 -9.58
CA ASN A 70 4.75 -8.28 -9.91
C ASN A 70 5.29 -7.46 -8.71
N THR A 71 5.56 -8.15 -7.61
CA THR A 71 6.29 -7.62 -6.46
C THR A 71 7.40 -8.58 -6.07
N THR A 72 8.36 -8.11 -5.28
CA THR A 72 9.23 -8.99 -4.50
C THR A 72 8.95 -8.78 -3.03
N GLU A 73 8.58 -9.84 -2.31
CA GLU A 73 8.36 -9.80 -0.85
C GLU A 73 9.48 -10.54 -0.11
N ILE A 74 10.07 -9.86 0.88
CA ILE A 74 10.91 -10.47 1.90
C ILE A 74 10.17 -10.38 3.23
N LYS A 75 9.73 -11.52 3.77
CA LYS A 75 8.98 -11.61 5.01
C LYS A 75 9.70 -12.48 6.03
N THR A 76 9.87 -11.95 7.23
CA THR A 76 10.40 -12.63 8.42
C THR A 76 9.50 -12.30 9.61
N ASN A 77 9.77 -12.88 10.78
CA ASN A 77 9.03 -12.53 11.99
C ASN A 77 9.23 -11.07 12.46
N THR A 78 10.22 -10.34 11.93
CA THR A 78 10.56 -8.97 12.37
C THR A 78 10.51 -7.94 11.26
N ILE A 79 10.41 -8.37 10.00
CA ILE A 79 10.46 -7.50 8.82
C ILE A 79 9.48 -7.99 7.76
N VAL A 80 8.76 -7.05 7.15
CA VAL A 80 8.20 -7.20 5.80
C VAL A 80 8.82 -6.12 4.91
N GLU A 81 9.40 -6.52 3.79
CA GLU A 81 9.93 -5.62 2.77
C GLU A 81 9.29 -5.97 1.42
N ILE A 82 8.82 -4.94 0.72
CA ILE A 82 8.25 -5.05 -0.63
C ILE A 82 9.05 -4.17 -1.57
N SER A 83 9.45 -4.74 -2.69
CA SER A 83 9.87 -4.02 -3.89
C SER A 83 8.73 -4.04 -4.90
N LEU A 84 8.25 -2.87 -5.29
CA LEU A 84 7.13 -2.69 -6.20
C LEU A 84 7.57 -1.82 -7.40
N PRO A 85 7.59 -2.37 -8.63
CA PRO A 85 7.75 -1.54 -9.82
C PRO A 85 6.59 -0.54 -9.92
N LEU A 86 6.88 0.74 -10.12
CA LEU A 86 5.87 1.80 -10.23
C LEU A 86 4.87 1.50 -11.39
N SER A 87 5.37 0.91 -12.48
CA SER A 87 4.55 0.50 -13.62
C SER A 87 3.52 -0.59 -13.28
N ALA A 88 3.74 -1.38 -12.22
CA ALA A 88 2.78 -2.39 -11.76
C ALA A 88 1.52 -1.77 -11.13
N ILE A 89 1.59 -0.50 -10.74
CA ILE A 89 0.47 0.30 -10.22
C ILE A 89 0.17 1.50 -11.14
N GLY A 90 0.46 1.37 -12.44
CA GLY A 90 0.07 2.37 -13.45
C GLY A 90 0.87 3.67 -13.42
N LEU A 91 1.96 3.76 -12.65
CA LEU A 91 2.80 4.95 -12.56
C LEU A 91 4.00 4.84 -13.52
N SER A 92 4.24 5.91 -14.29
CA SER A 92 5.37 6.02 -15.23
C SER A 92 6.52 6.89 -14.72
N GLU A 93 6.32 7.59 -13.59
CA GLU A 93 7.32 8.44 -12.96
C GLU A 93 7.06 8.51 -11.44
N PRO A 94 8.10 8.76 -10.62
CA PRO A 94 7.93 9.02 -9.20
C PRO A 94 7.01 10.22 -8.95
N ARG A 95 6.10 10.05 -7.99
CA ARG A 95 5.18 11.12 -7.55
C ARG A 95 4.89 10.97 -6.07
N GLU A 96 4.20 11.97 -5.52
CA GLU A 96 3.69 11.87 -4.16
C GLU A 96 2.65 10.76 -4.08
N ILE A 97 2.84 9.83 -3.14
CA ILE A 97 1.94 8.71 -2.85
C ILE A 97 1.71 8.64 -1.34
N LYS A 98 0.61 8.04 -0.90
CA LYS A 98 0.44 7.68 0.51
C LYS A 98 0.40 6.17 0.71
N ILE A 99 1.02 5.72 1.80
CA ILE A 99 1.08 4.31 2.16
C ILE A 99 0.58 4.04 3.58
N SER A 100 0.03 2.86 3.79
CA SER A 100 -0.26 2.29 5.10
C SER A 100 -0.14 0.78 5.09
N TYR A 101 -0.08 0.19 6.27
CA TYR A 101 0.13 -1.23 6.48
C TYR A 101 -0.87 -1.78 7.50
N GLN A 102 -1.38 -2.97 7.25
CA GLN A 102 -2.17 -3.74 8.22
C GLN A 102 -1.63 -5.16 8.32
N ARG A 103 -1.63 -5.71 9.53
CA ARG A 103 -1.33 -7.11 9.80
C ARG A 103 -2.44 -7.72 10.64
N ALA A 104 -2.86 -8.93 10.26
CA ALA A 104 -3.86 -9.71 10.97
C ALA A 104 -5.15 -8.94 11.32
N PHE A 105 -5.54 -7.96 10.49
CA PHE A 105 -6.70 -7.08 10.69
C PHE A 105 -6.69 -6.18 11.94
N THR A 106 -5.69 -6.29 12.82
CA THR A 106 -5.67 -5.60 14.11
C THR A 106 -4.52 -4.62 14.26
N ASP A 107 -3.37 -4.94 13.66
CA ASP A 107 -2.16 -4.14 13.82
C ASP A 107 -1.98 -3.24 12.60
N ASN A 108 -2.06 -1.93 12.82
CA ASN A 108 -2.10 -0.94 11.76
C ASN A 108 -0.97 0.07 11.92
N ALA A 109 -0.35 0.43 10.81
CA ALA A 109 0.63 1.51 10.72
C ALA A 109 0.29 2.40 9.52
N PRO A 110 -0.02 3.69 9.72
CA PRO A 110 -0.17 4.38 11.00
C PRO A 110 -1.33 3.84 11.86
N VAL A 111 -1.29 4.14 13.16
CA VAL A 111 -2.39 3.78 14.08
C VAL A 111 -3.69 4.42 13.59
N PRO A 112 -4.85 3.73 13.67
CA PRO A 112 -6.10 4.24 13.11
C PRO A 112 -6.48 5.61 13.69
N GLY A 113 -7.09 6.45 12.85
CA GLY A 113 -7.38 7.85 13.12
C GLY A 113 -6.29 8.82 12.66
N ASN A 114 -5.07 8.33 12.39
CA ASN A 114 -4.03 9.12 11.73
C ASN A 114 -4.16 9.00 10.21
N ALA A 115 -3.73 10.04 9.49
CA ALA A 115 -3.61 9.97 8.03
C ALA A 115 -2.53 8.96 7.61
N MET A 116 -2.66 8.44 6.38
CA MET A 116 -1.63 7.60 5.74
C MET A 116 -0.29 8.34 5.64
N VAL A 117 0.82 7.61 5.55
CA VAL A 117 2.16 8.23 5.42
C VAL A 117 2.35 8.73 4.01
N THR A 118 2.56 10.04 3.84
CA THR A 118 2.96 10.64 2.56
C THR A 118 4.44 10.37 2.28
N LEU A 119 4.73 9.85 1.09
CA LEU A 119 6.07 9.68 0.55
C LEU A 119 6.26 10.68 -0.61
N TYR A 120 7.36 11.42 -0.57
CA TYR A 120 7.73 12.33 -1.65
C TYR A 120 8.79 11.66 -2.54
N PRO A 121 8.71 11.85 -3.88
CA PRO A 121 9.76 11.38 -4.77
C PRO A 121 11.07 12.12 -4.45
N TYR A 122 12.20 11.42 -4.53
CA TYR A 122 13.50 12.09 -4.48
C TYR A 122 13.69 12.85 -5.80
N GLY A 123 14.05 14.14 -5.69
CA GLY A 123 14.34 15.03 -6.83
C GLY A 123 15.80 15.07 -7.23
#